data_AF-A0A9X6LDK2-F1
#
_entry.id   AF-A0A9X6LDK2-F1
#
_cell.length_a   1.000
_cell.length_b   1.000
_cell.length_c   1.000
_cell.angle_alpha   90.00
_cell.angle_beta   90.00
_cell.angle_gamma   90.00
#
_symmetry.space_group_name_H-M   'P 1'
#
loop_
_entity.id
_entity.type
_entity.pdbx_description
1 polymer ?
#
loop_
_entity_poly.entity_id
_entity_poly.type
_entity_poly.pdbx_seq_one_letter_code
_entity_poly.pdbx_strand_id
1 'polypeptide(L)'
;MNVYMDDQRSCPFGYVPATTVECALQMVRDYDVNILSLDFNMGWGAKNGLDFVEAFCTEGLYVNEIHLHTNDIIGMHKMKQRMDKGKEEGEINPHLVVKYVGS
;
A
#
# COMPACT_ATOMS: atom_id res chain seq x y z
N MET A 1 3.05 -4.23 13.41
CA MET A 1 3.27 -5.41 12.53
C MET A 1 3.64 -4.95 11.12
N ASN A 2 4.06 -5.85 10.21
CA ASN A 2 4.27 -5.52 8.80
C ASN A 2 3.23 -6.24 7.94
N VAL A 3 2.70 -5.58 6.90
CA VAL A 3 1.64 -6.11 6.03
C VAL A 3 2.15 -6.20 4.59
N TYR A 4 1.85 -7.31 3.93
CA TYR A 4 2.22 -7.57 2.54
C TYR A 4 0.95 -7.79 1.71
N MET A 5 0.58 -6.80 0.92
CA MET A 5 -0.62 -6.82 0.08
C MET A 5 -0.28 -7.31 -1.33
N ASP A 6 -0.62 -8.57 -1.61
CA ASP A 6 -0.36 -9.26 -2.87
C ASP A 6 -1.31 -10.47 -2.97
N ASP A 7 -1.85 -10.76 -4.16
CA ASP A 7 -2.75 -11.90 -4.40
C ASP A 7 -2.05 -13.13 -5.01
N GLN A 8 -0.80 -13.01 -5.46
CA GLN A 8 -0.08 -14.05 -6.20
C GLN A 8 1.22 -14.51 -5.53
N ARG A 9 2.03 -13.57 -5.02
CA ARG A 9 3.35 -13.87 -4.47
C ARG A 9 3.25 -14.46 -3.07
N SER A 10 4.25 -15.26 -2.72
CA SER A 10 4.39 -15.74 -1.35
C SER A 10 4.77 -14.59 -0.42
N CYS A 11 4.05 -14.45 0.69
CA CYS A 11 4.33 -13.46 1.70
C CYS A 11 5.73 -13.66 2.31
N PRO A 12 6.62 -12.65 2.32
CA PRO A 12 7.93 -12.75 2.92
C PRO A 12 7.87 -12.99 4.44
N PHE A 13 8.91 -13.61 4.99
CA PHE A 13 9.01 -13.80 6.45
C PHE A 13 8.94 -12.45 7.19
N GLY A 14 8.18 -12.43 8.29
CA GLY A 14 7.98 -11.24 9.11
C GLY A 14 6.89 -10.29 8.61
N TYR A 15 6.16 -10.65 7.56
CA TYR A 15 4.96 -9.97 7.09
C TYR A 15 3.70 -10.79 7.33
N VAL A 16 2.58 -10.09 7.47
CA VAL A 16 1.23 -10.67 7.49
C VAL A 16 0.63 -10.49 6.08
N PRO A 17 0.14 -11.56 5.43
CA PRO A 17 -0.43 -11.46 4.09
C PRO A 17 -1.80 -10.78 4.09
N ALA A 18 -2.02 -9.91 3.12
CA ALA A 18 -3.33 -9.34 2.80
C ALA A 18 -3.63 -9.56 1.31
N THR A 19 -4.42 -10.60 1.00
CA THR A 19 -4.67 -11.01 -0.39
C THR A 19 -5.75 -10.18 -1.10
N THR A 20 -6.28 -9.14 -0.46
CA THR A 20 -7.19 -8.17 -1.04
C THR A 20 -6.92 -6.77 -0.47
N VAL A 21 -7.30 -5.74 -1.22
CA VAL A 21 -7.22 -4.33 -0.80
C VAL A 21 -8.03 -4.10 0.48
N GLU A 22 -9.22 -4.69 0.59
CA GLU A 22 -10.08 -4.57 1.77
C GLU A 22 -9.41 -5.14 3.02
N CYS A 23 -8.75 -6.29 2.89
CA CYS A 23 -8.04 -6.92 4.00
C CYS A 23 -6.88 -6.03 4.48
N ALA A 24 -6.10 -5.49 3.53
CA ALA A 24 -5.02 -4.57 3.86
C ALA A 24 -5.53 -3.29 4.55
N LEU A 25 -6.63 -2.70 4.05
CA LEU A 25 -7.23 -1.50 4.65
C LEU A 25 -7.71 -1.79 6.08
N GLN A 26 -8.39 -2.92 6.29
CA GLN A 26 -8.84 -3.32 7.63
C GLN A 26 -7.65 -3.49 8.58
N MET A 27 -6.56 -4.11 8.11
CA MET A 27 -5.35 -4.28 8.92
C MET A 27 -4.71 -2.94 9.31
N VAL A 28 -4.67 -1.95 8.42
CA VAL A 28 -4.11 -0.62 8.74
C VAL A 28 -5.02 0.15 9.69
N ARG A 29 -6.34 -0.03 9.60
CA ARG A 29 -7.31 0.62 10.51
C ARG A 29 -7.27 0.04 11.92
N ASP A 30 -7.10 -1.27 12.04
CA ASP A 30 -7.28 -1.97 13.31
C ASP A 30 -5.98 -2.16 14.11
N TYR A 31 -4.81 -2.03 13.46
CA TYR A 31 -3.52 -2.37 14.05
C TYR A 31 -2.44 -1.33 13.72
N ASP A 32 -1.45 -1.23 14.61
CA ASP A 32 -0.23 -0.45 14.36
C ASP A 32 0.64 -1.13 13.28
N VAL A 33 0.44 -0.75 12.02
CA VAL A 33 1.23 -1.20 10.88
C VAL A 33 2.48 -0.32 10.74
N ASN A 34 3.64 -0.95 10.81
CA ASN A 34 4.94 -0.29 10.67
C ASN A 34 5.32 -0.16 9.20
N ILE A 35 5.41 -1.30 8.50
CA ILE A 35 5.73 -1.36 7.07
C ILE A 35 4.54 -1.97 6.32
N LEU A 36 4.11 -1.29 5.27
CA LEU A 36 3.09 -1.78 4.34
C LEU A 36 3.71 -1.97 2.95
N SER A 37 3.71 -3.19 2.45
CA SER A 37 4.19 -3.51 1.10
C SER A 37 2.99 -3.66 0.17
N LEU A 38 3.01 -2.99 -0.99
CA LEU A 38 1.89 -2.93 -1.94
C LEU A 38 2.27 -3.46 -3.33
N ASP A 39 1.50 -4.44 -3.84
CA ASP A 39 1.37 -4.68 -5.28
C ASP A 39 0.26 -3.80 -5.87
N PHE A 40 0.42 -3.39 -7.12
CA PHE A 40 -0.62 -2.73 -7.88
C PHE A 40 -1.67 -3.75 -8.36
N ASN A 41 -1.22 -4.88 -8.91
CA ASN A 41 -2.13 -5.87 -9.48
C ASN A 41 -2.60 -6.81 -8.37
N MET A 42 -3.92 -6.91 -8.18
CA MET A 42 -4.55 -7.68 -7.09
C MET A 42 -5.61 -8.64 -7.61
N GLY A 43 -5.45 -9.10 -8.86
CA GLY A 43 -6.38 -10.00 -9.54
C GLY A 43 -7.42 -9.30 -10.44
N TRP A 44 -7.99 -10.07 -11.35
CA TRP A 44 -8.93 -9.56 -12.36
C TRP A 44 -10.28 -9.18 -11.74
N GLY A 45 -10.74 -7.95 -11.99
CA GLY A 45 -12.01 -7.43 -11.46
C GLY A 45 -11.97 -7.08 -9.96
N ALA A 46 -10.83 -7.26 -9.29
CA ALA A 46 -10.62 -6.81 -7.93
C ALA A 46 -10.15 -5.35 -7.88
N LYS A 47 -10.26 -4.74 -6.70
CA LYS A 47 -9.60 -3.47 -6.42
C LYS A 47 -8.09 -3.64 -6.50
N ASN A 48 -7.41 -2.65 -7.03
CA ASN A 48 -5.96 -2.63 -7.24
C ASN A 48 -5.25 -1.78 -6.17
N GLY A 49 -3.92 -1.75 -6.21
CA GLY A 49 -3.12 -0.96 -5.25
C GLY A 49 -3.38 0.55 -5.29
N LEU A 50 -3.85 1.12 -6.41
CA LEU A 50 -4.27 2.52 -6.43
C LEU A 50 -5.59 2.74 -5.69
N ASP A 51 -6.54 1.80 -5.75
CA ASP A 51 -7.76 1.86 -4.95
C ASP A 51 -7.44 1.81 -3.44
N PHE A 52 -6.42 1.02 -3.05
CA PHE A 52 -5.88 1.03 -1.69
C PHE A 52 -5.35 2.42 -1.33
N VAL A 53 -4.46 2.98 -2.16
CA VAL A 53 -3.80 4.26 -1.88
C VAL A 53 -4.80 5.41 -1.82
N GLU A 54 -5.83 5.40 -2.66
CA GLU A 54 -6.90 6.39 -2.62
C GLU A 54 -7.60 6.38 -1.26
N ALA A 55 -8.08 5.21 -0.81
CA ALA A 55 -8.73 5.05 0.48
C ALA A 55 -7.78 5.39 1.65
N PHE A 56 -6.54 4.92 1.59
CA PHE A 56 -5.51 5.21 2.58
C PHE A 56 -5.31 6.72 2.78
N CYS A 57 -5.27 7.47 1.68
CA CYS A 57 -5.12 8.91 1.74
C CYS A 57 -6.41 9.61 2.22
N THR A 58 -7.55 9.31 1.61
CA THR A 58 -8.83 9.95 1.96
C THR A 58 -9.22 9.73 3.42
N GLU A 59 -8.87 8.58 4.01
CA GLU A 59 -9.14 8.28 5.42
C GLU A 59 -8.06 8.79 6.38
N GLY A 60 -6.95 9.33 5.86
CA GLY A 60 -5.83 9.79 6.66
C GLY A 60 -5.14 8.69 7.47
N LEU A 61 -5.04 7.50 6.88
CA LEU A 61 -4.42 6.35 7.53
C LEU A 61 -2.91 6.55 7.70
N TYR A 62 -2.33 5.84 8.66
CA TYR A 62 -0.94 6.03 9.07
C TYR A 62 -0.14 4.73 9.05
N VAL A 63 1.06 4.81 8.45
CA VAL A 63 2.14 3.82 8.57
C VAL A 63 3.48 4.55 8.55
N ASN A 64 4.56 3.90 9.00
CA ASN A 64 5.90 4.50 8.95
C ASN A 64 6.53 4.41 7.55
N GLU A 65 6.37 3.26 6.88
CA GLU A 65 6.91 3.04 5.55
C GLU A 65 5.92 2.35 4.61
N ILE A 66 5.89 2.78 3.34
CA ILE A 66 5.27 2.06 2.23
C ILE A 66 6.35 1.56 1.27
N HIS A 67 6.32 0.27 0.96
CA HIS A 67 7.18 -0.36 -0.03
C HIS A 67 6.34 -0.73 -1.25
N LEU A 68 6.66 -0.17 -2.41
CA LEU A 68 6.01 -0.55 -3.67
C LEU A 68 6.77 -1.72 -4.28
N HIS A 69 6.14 -2.90 -4.33
CA HIS A 69 6.74 -4.15 -4.81
C HIS A 69 6.07 -4.65 -6.12
N THR A 70 5.62 -3.72 -6.96
CA THR A 70 4.89 -4.08 -8.18
C THR A 70 5.76 -4.12 -9.44
N ASN A 71 5.44 -5.05 -10.34
CA ASN A 71 6.00 -5.09 -11.69
C ASN A 71 5.27 -4.14 -12.67
N ASP A 72 4.13 -3.56 -12.27
CA ASP A 72 3.41 -2.59 -13.09
C ASP A 72 3.98 -1.18 -12.87
N ILE A 73 4.88 -0.78 -13.77
CA ILE A 73 5.53 0.53 -13.71
C ILE A 73 4.52 1.69 -13.80
N ILE A 74 3.45 1.54 -14.59
CA ILE A 74 2.43 2.57 -14.72
C ILE A 74 1.62 2.67 -13.42
N GLY A 75 1.21 1.53 -12.88
CA GLY A 75 0.52 1.41 -11.60
C GLY A 75 1.33 1.98 -10.43
N MET A 76 2.62 1.67 -10.39
CA MET A 76 3.58 2.21 -9.44
C MET A 76 3.64 3.74 -9.49
N HIS A 77 3.73 4.34 -10.68
CA HIS A 77 3.74 5.79 -10.85
C HIS A 77 2.43 6.43 -10.38
N LYS A 78 1.29 5.82 -10.67
CA LYS A 78 -0.02 6.31 -10.21
C LYS A 78 -0.12 6.29 -8.69
N MET A 79 0.26 5.18 -8.05
CA MET A 79 0.28 5.08 -6.58
C MET A 79 1.19 6.14 -5.96
N LYS A 80 2.40 6.30 -6.50
CA LYS A 80 3.35 7.31 -6.01
C LYS A 80 2.78 8.73 -6.14
N GLN A 81 2.24 9.07 -7.31
CA GLN A 81 1.66 10.38 -7.56
C GLN A 81 0.51 10.69 -6.59
N ARG A 82 -0.35 9.70 -6.31
CA ARG A 82 -1.46 9.87 -5.38
C ARG A 82 -0.99 10.09 -3.94
N MET A 83 0.02 9.34 -3.50
CA MET A 83 0.64 9.55 -2.19
C MET A 83 1.33 10.92 -2.08
N ASP A 84 2.08 11.33 -3.11
CA ASP A 84 2.73 12.65 -3.13
C ASP A 84 1.69 13.78 -2.99
N LYS A 85 0.58 13.69 -3.74
CA LYS A 85 -0.54 14.62 -3.62
C LYS A 85 -1.15 14.60 -2.20
N GLY A 86 -1.37 13.42 -1.63
CA GLY A 86 -1.91 13.30 -0.26
C GLY A 86 -0.98 13.91 0.79
N LYS A 87 0.34 13.89 0.58
CA LYS A 87 1.30 14.60 1.44
C LYS A 87 1.19 16.12 1.28
N GLU A 88 1.08 16.61 0.05
CA GLU A 88 0.95 18.05 -0.25
C GLU A 88 -0.36 18.63 0.31
N GLU A 89 -1.44 17.86 0.24
CA GLU A 89 -2.77 18.26 0.74
C GLU A 89 -2.95 18.01 2.25
N GLY A 90 -1.98 17.37 2.91
CA GLY A 90 -2.02 17.06 4.34
C GLY A 90 -2.97 15.93 4.70
N GLU A 91 -3.39 15.11 3.73
CA GLU A 91 -4.20 13.91 3.95
C GLU A 91 -3.40 12.83 4.69
N ILE A 92 -2.11 12.68 4.36
CA ILE A 92 -1.23 11.68 4.99
C ILE A 92 0.06 12.33 5.50
N ASN A 93 0.78 11.59 6.35
CA ASN A 93 2.03 12.05 6.93
C ASN A 93 3.02 12.51 5.83
N PRO A 94 3.45 13.80 5.80
CA PRO A 94 4.39 14.31 4.80
C PRO A 94 5.76 13.60 4.87
N HIS A 95 6.10 13.04 6.03
CA HIS A 95 7.34 12.30 6.27
C HIS A 95 7.21 10.79 6.03
N LEU A 96 6.07 10.29 5.55
CA LEU A 96 5.90 8.89 5.17
C LEU A 96 7.03 8.47 4.20
N VAL A 97 7.77 7.41 4.54
CA VAL A 97 8.84 6.92 3.69
C VAL A 97 8.27 6.00 2.62
N VAL A 98 8.49 6.33 1.35
CA VAL A 98 8.07 5.49 0.21
C VAL A 98 9.32 4.91 -0.46
N LYS A 99 9.41 3.58 -0.53
CA LYS A 99 10.53 2.85 -1.16
C LYS A 99 10.04 2.02 -2.33
N TYR A 100 10.89 1.90 -3.35
CA TYR A 100 10.72 0.93 -4.42
C TYR A 100 11.54 -0.30 -4.08
N VAL A 101 10.90 -1.45 -4.04
CA VAL A 101 11.55 -2.72 -3.77
C VAL A 101 11.34 -3.65 -4.97
N GLY A 102 12.31 -4.50 -5.25
CA GLY A 102 12.17 -5.49 -6.31
C GLY A 102 10.95 -6.39 -6.06
N SER A 103 10.26 -6.71 -7.15
CA SER A 103 9.13 -7.64 -7.16
C SER A 103 9.52 -9.10 -7.07
#